data_AF-A0AB39IIQ0-F1
#
_entry.id   AF-A0AB39IIQ0-F1
#
_cell.length_a   1.000
_cell.length_b   1.000
_cell.length_c   1.000
_cell.angle_alpha   90.00
_cell.angle_beta   90.00
_cell.angle_gamma   90.00
#
_symmetry.space_group_name_H-M   'P 1'
#
loop_
_entity.id
_entity.type
_entity.pdbx_description
1 polymer ?
#
loop_
_entity_poly.entity_id
_entity_poly.type
_entity_poly.pdbx_seq_one_letter_code
_entity_poly.pdbx_strand_id
1 'polypeptide(L)' 'MPDENDILVTSTQPTALLQAALHGLGVALLPTLLGQDDSQKGNLTQVLTSWRPKSVTFFAIHLLLFIPAVRR' A
#
# COMPACT_ATOMS: atom_id res chain seq x y z
N MET A 1 -22.66 -7.12 -2.54
CA MET A 1 -21.34 -7.72 -2.79
C MET A 1 -21.01 -7.30 -4.22
N PRO A 2 -19.90 -6.58 -4.48
CA PRO A 2 -19.56 -6.23 -5.87
C PRO A 2 -19.43 -7.52 -6.68
N ASP A 3 -20.01 -7.55 -7.88
CA ASP A 3 -19.90 -8.70 -8.77
C ASP A 3 -18.45 -8.81 -9.24
N GLU A 4 -17.97 -10.02 -9.56
CA GLU A 4 -16.58 -10.23 -10.01
C GLU A 4 -16.22 -9.37 -11.24
N ASN A 5 -17.23 -8.95 -12.02
CA ASN A 5 -17.10 -8.03 -13.15
C ASN A 5 -16.85 -6.55 -12.77
N ASP A 6 -16.97 -6.16 -11.50
CA ASP A 6 -16.70 -4.78 -11.05
C ASP A 6 -15.20 -4.54 -10.77
N ILE A 7 -14.40 -5.60 -10.64
CA ILE A 7 -12.98 -5.51 -10.31
C ILE A 7 -12.15 -5.41 -11.59
N LEU A 8 -11.74 -4.18 -11.93
CA LEU A 8 -10.95 -3.92 -13.14
C LEU A 8 -9.50 -4.40 -13.05
N VAL A 9 -8.88 -4.35 -11.87
CA VAL A 9 -7.47 -4.73 -11.67
C VAL A 9 -7.28 -5.40 -10.31
N THR A 10 -6.55 -6.52 -10.28
CA THR A 10 -6.09 -7.18 -9.05
C THR A 10 -4.57 -7.38 -9.10
N SER A 11 -3.88 -7.19 -7.98
CA SER A 11 -2.43 -7.38 -7.87
C SER A 11 -2.00 -7.61 -6.43
N THR A 12 -0.93 -8.38 -6.25
CA THR A 12 -0.24 -8.55 -4.97
C THR A 12 0.77 -7.44 -4.68
N GLN A 13 1.03 -6.56 -5.64
CA GLN A 13 1.98 -5.46 -5.53
C GLN A 13 1.23 -4.13 -5.35
N PRO A 14 1.37 -3.43 -4.20
CA PRO A 14 0.68 -2.17 -3.94
C PRO A 14 0.99 -1.07 -4.96
N THR A 15 2.20 -1.06 -5.51
CA THR A 15 2.64 -0.11 -6.53
C THR A 15 1.89 -0.28 -7.85
N ALA A 16 1.53 -1.51 -8.23
CA ALA A 16 0.72 -1.76 -9.43
C ALA A 16 -0.70 -1.21 -9.27
N LEU A 17 -1.29 -1.37 -8.08
CA LEU A 17 -2.61 -0.79 -7.77
C LEU A 17 -2.58 0.75 -7.72
N LEU A 18 -1.47 1.34 -7.25
CA LEU A 18 -1.28 2.79 -7.31
C LEU A 18 -1.26 3.29 -8.76
N GLN A 19 -0.50 2.64 -9.65
CA GLN A 19 -0.47 3.02 -11.07
C GLN A 19 -1.85 2.86 -11.71
N ALA A 20 -2.57 1.78 -11.42
CA ALA A 20 -3.93 1.59 -11.90
C ALA A 20 -4.86 2.74 -11.49
N ALA A 21 -4.80 3.17 -10.23
CA ALA A 21 -5.58 4.31 -9.73
C ALA A 21 -5.18 5.63 -10.41
N LEU A 22 -3.87 5.89 -10.59
CA LEU A 22 -3.37 7.08 -11.29
C LEU A 22 -3.79 7.14 -12.76
N HIS A 23 -3.96 5.99 -13.41
CA HIS A 23 -4.49 5.89 -14.77
C HIS A 23 -6.02 5.93 -14.84
N GLY A 24 -6.71 6.13 -13.71
CA GLY A 24 -8.17 6.25 -13.66
C GLY A 24 -8.91 4.93 -13.78
N LEU A 25 -8.25 3.79 -13.53
CA LEU A 25 -8.88 2.47 -13.58
C LEU A 25 -9.79 2.18 -12.37
N GLY A 26 -9.93 3.12 -11.42
CA GLY A 26 -10.91 3.04 -10.33
C GLY A 26 -10.36 3.49 -8.97
N VAL A 27 -10.99 2.98 -7.91
CA VAL A 27 -10.63 3.26 -6.52
C VAL A 27 -9.77 2.12 -5.97
N ALA A 28 -8.65 2.47 -5.33
CA ALA A 28 -7.75 1.52 -4.69
C ALA A 28 -7.60 1.80 -3.19
N LEU A 29 -7.50 0.73 -2.38
CA LEU A 29 -7.13 0.82 -0.97
C LEU A 29 -5.61 0.67 -0.85
N LEU A 30 -4.92 1.74 -0.44
CA LEU A 30 -3.47 1.81 -0.37
C LEU A 30 -3.01 2.34 1.00
N PRO A 31 -1.84 1.92 1.51
CA PRO A 31 -1.17 2.63 2.59
C PRO A 31 -0.96 4.10 2.22
N THR A 32 -1.31 5.02 3.12
CA THR A 32 -1.25 6.47 2.87
C THR A 32 0.11 6.92 2.33
N LEU A 33 1.20 6.33 2.84
CA LEU A 33 2.57 6.64 2.43
C LEU A 33 2.80 6.49 0.92
N LEU A 34 2.12 5.55 0.25
CA LEU A 34 2.34 5.30 -1.19
C LEU A 34 1.64 6.34 -2.08
N GLY A 35 0.51 6.90 -1.66
CA GLY A 35 -0.28 7.84 -2.46
C GLY A 35 -0.20 9.29 -1.99
N GLN A 36 0.60 9.58 -0.96
CA GLN A 36 0.64 10.88 -0.30
C GLN A 36 1.07 12.00 -1.26
N ASP A 37 2.15 11.79 -2.03
CA ASP A 37 2.66 12.78 -2.97
C ASP A 37 1.65 13.10 -4.07
N ASP A 38 1.03 12.05 -4.64
CA ASP A 38 0.03 12.19 -5.69
C ASP A 38 -1.27 12.82 -5.17
N SER A 39 -1.63 12.56 -3.91
CA SER A 39 -2.75 13.24 -3.27
C SER A 39 -2.49 14.73 -3.06
N GLN A 40 -1.28 15.10 -2.62
CA GLN A 40 -0.88 16.50 -2.46
C GLN A 40 -0.82 17.26 -3.79
N LYS A 41 -0.40 16.57 -4.87
CA LYS A 41 -0.36 17.13 -6.24
C LYS A 41 -1.75 17.20 -6.89
N GLY A 42 -2.78 16.59 -6.32
CA GLY A 42 -4.13 16.53 -6.88
C GLY A 42 -4.33 15.44 -7.95
N ASN A 43 -3.34 14.56 -8.14
CA ASN A 43 -3.46 13.41 -9.04
C ASN A 43 -4.36 12.32 -8.46
N LEU A 44 -4.44 12.23 -7.12
CA LEU A 44 -5.33 11.33 -6.39
C LEU A 44 -6.18 12.11 -5.39
N THR A 45 -7.37 11.60 -5.12
CA THR A 45 -8.25 12.15 -4.08
C THR A 45 -8.69 11.05 -3.13
N GLN A 46 -8.78 11.38 -1.84
CA GLN A 46 -9.27 10.45 -0.85
C GLN A 46 -10.80 10.37 -0.94
N VAL A 47 -11.30 9.16 -1.14
CA VAL A 47 -12.74 8.86 -1.10
C VAL A 47 -13.12 8.21 0.24
N LEU A 48 -14.42 8.16 0.53
CA LEU A 48 -14.97 7.52 1.73
C LEU A 48 -14.31 8.03 3.04
N THR A 49 -14.17 9.35 3.18
CA THR A 49 -13.43 9.97 4.30
C THR A 49 -14.00 9.69 5.69
N SER A 50 -15.27 9.28 5.79
CA SER A 50 -15.90 8.83 7.03
C SER A 50 -15.55 7.38 7.40
N TRP A 51 -15.14 6.57 6.42
CA TRP A 51 -14.74 5.19 6.63
C TRP A 51 -13.24 5.10 6.97
N ARG A 52 -12.91 4.40 8.03
CA ARG A 52 -11.52 4.19 8.47
C ARG A 52 -11.11 2.74 8.24
N PRO A 53 -10.17 2.46 7.31
CA PRO A 53 -9.64 1.12 7.14
C PRO A 53 -8.84 0.69 8.37
N LYS A 54 -8.71 -0.62 8.59
CA LYS A 54 -7.91 -1.15 9.69
C LYS A 54 -6.45 -0.72 9.52
N SER A 55 -5.88 -0.13 10.57
CA SER A 55 -4.49 0.33 10.55
C SER A 55 -3.52 -0.85 10.43
N VAL A 56 -2.43 -0.61 9.69
CA VAL A 56 -1.30 -1.54 9.53
C VAL A 56 -0.06 -0.95 10.20
N THR A 57 0.76 -1.79 10.81
CA THR A 57 2.01 -1.40 11.47
C THR A 57 3.19 -1.84 10.62
N PHE A 58 4.09 -0.91 10.31
CA PHE A 58 5.37 -1.21 9.65
C PHE A 58 6.39 -1.59 10.71
N PHE A 59 7.08 -2.72 10.51
CA PHE A 59 8.10 -3.22 11.43
C PHE A 59 9.48 -3.16 10.78
N ALA A 60 10.47 -2.66 11.51
CA ALA A 60 11.87 -2.81 11.16
C ALA A 60 12.37 -4.15 11.72
N ILE A 61 12.66 -5.11 10.83
CA ILE A 61 13.19 -6.41 11.22
C ILE A 61 14.70 -6.38 11.01
N HIS A 62 15.46 -6.61 12.07
CA HIS A 62 16.92 -6.68 12.03
C HIS A 62 17.38 -8.01 12.61
N LEU A 63 18.38 -8.62 11.98
CA LEU A 63 18.96 -9.87 12.43
C LEU A 63 20.10 -9.57 13.43
N LEU A 64 19.98 -10.09 14.66
CA LEU A 64 21.09 -10.16 15.60
C LEU A 64 21.98 -11.34 15.24
N LEU A 65 23.00 -11.09 14.41
CA LEU A 65 24.03 -12.07 14.12
C LEU A 65 25.03 -12.11 15.29
N PHE A 66 24.79 -12.99 16.26
CA PHE A 66 25.79 -13.34 17.28
C PHE A 66 26.81 -14.28 16.63
N ILE A 67 27.95 -13.74 16.19
CA ILE A 67 29.10 -14.55 15.79
C ILE A 67 29.92 -14.80 17.07
N PRO A 68 29.88 -16.01 17.67
CA PRO A 68 30.79 -16.32 18.76
C PRO A 68 32.22 -16.25 18.23
N ALA A 69 33.01 -15.32 18.77
CA ALA A 69 34.44 -15.27 18.49
C ALA A 69 35.07 -16.57 18.98
N VAL A 70 35.46 -17.44 18.04
CA VAL A 70 36.36 -18.56 18.30
C VAL A 70 37.68 -17.97 18.76
N ARG A 71 37.94 -18.04 20.06
CA ARG A 71 39.24 -17.72 20.67
C ARG A 71 40.13 -18.96 20.46
N ARG A 72 41.12 -18.87 19.57
CA ARG A 72 42.27 -19.78 19.55
C ARG A 72 43.31 -19.32 20.55
#